data_AF-A0ABC9ABY9-F1
#
_entry.id   AF-A0ABC9ABY9-F1
#
_cell.length_a   1.000
_cell.length_b   1.000
_cell.length_c   1.000
_cell.angle_alpha   90.00
_cell.angle_beta   90.00
_cell.angle_gamma   90.00
#
_symmetry.space_group_name_H-M   'P 1'
#
loop_
_entity.id
_entity.type
_entity.pdbx_description
1 polymer ?
#
loop_
_entity_poly.entity_id
_entity_poly.type
_entity_poly.pdbx_seq_one_letter_code
_entity_poly.pdbx_strand_id
1 'polypeptide(L)'
;MANLLFENPIVVAAIDAFNGRLGDPDAVGAVQDLIYLVRAEIRVNAAHFAEAEAQLAVARRRYLEALLEAALALARAEDDVAAGDGNPELDARRAAYADLLDGACHALELHLVLRQALEFLLVLRAAAYARARAPLLPGVLAAAAAAYAIAYAATGGAVVPRAASLVRVAVLLMCFLFGFLG
;
A
#
# COMPACT_ATOMS: atom_id res chain seq x y z
N MET A 1 -10.73 15.31 13.52
CA MET A 1 -10.34 14.58 12.30
C MET A 1 -10.48 13.10 12.59
N ALA A 2 -11.44 12.42 11.98
CA ALA A 2 -11.53 10.96 12.05
C ALA A 2 -10.26 10.37 11.43
N ASN A 3 -9.65 9.43 12.12
CA ASN A 3 -8.37 8.87 11.71
C ASN A 3 -8.66 7.74 10.72
N LEU A 4 -8.64 8.06 9.41
CA LEU A 4 -8.97 7.18 8.27
C LEU A 4 -8.24 5.82 8.29
N LEU A 5 -7.20 5.68 9.11
CA LEU A 5 -6.49 4.44 9.34
C LEU A 5 -7.33 3.37 10.05
N PHE A 6 -8.26 3.76 10.93
CA PHE A 6 -9.13 2.83 11.65
C PHE A 6 -10.41 2.45 10.89
N GLU A 7 -10.65 3.07 9.73
CA GLU A 7 -11.74 2.68 8.83
C GLU A 7 -11.30 1.56 7.88
N ASN A 8 -9.99 1.32 7.78
CA ASN A 8 -9.44 0.26 6.96
C ASN A 8 -9.62 -1.12 7.63
N PRO A 9 -10.43 -2.03 7.06
CA PRO A 9 -10.78 -3.29 7.71
C PRO A 9 -9.57 -4.21 7.88
N ILE A 10 -8.58 -4.13 7.00
CA ILE A 10 -7.33 -4.91 7.09
C ILE A 10 -6.50 -4.40 8.27
N VAL A 11 -6.42 -3.08 8.45
CA VAL A 11 -5.71 -2.48 9.59
C VAL A 11 -6.36 -2.86 10.91
N VAL A 12 -7.69 -2.78 11.00
CA VAL A 12 -8.44 -3.18 12.20
C VAL A 12 -8.19 -4.65 12.53
N ALA A 13 -8.33 -5.53 11.55
CA ALA A 13 -8.04 -6.96 11.73
C ALA A 13 -6.59 -7.23 12.16
N ALA A 14 -5.62 -6.49 11.61
CA ALA A 14 -4.23 -6.61 12.01
C ALA A 14 -3.99 -6.11 13.45
N ILE A 15 -4.61 -5.00 13.85
CA ILE A 15 -4.55 -4.53 15.24
C ILE A 15 -5.08 -5.60 16.19
N ASP A 16 -6.26 -6.15 15.91
CA ASP A 16 -6.88 -7.18 16.75
C ASP A 16 -6.02 -8.45 16.82
N ALA A 17 -5.46 -8.88 15.69
CA ALA A 17 -4.63 -10.09 15.61
C ALA A 17 -3.30 -9.97 16.38
N PHE A 18 -2.70 -8.77 16.42
CA PHE A 18 -1.40 -8.53 17.05
C PHE A 18 -1.47 -7.81 18.40
N ASN A 19 -2.66 -7.49 18.88
CA ASN A 19 -2.83 -6.84 20.18
C ASN A 19 -2.26 -7.72 21.30
N GLY A 20 -1.29 -7.19 22.04
CA GLY A 20 -0.57 -7.93 23.08
C GLY A 20 0.42 -9.00 22.60
N ARG A 21 0.48 -9.29 21.29
CA ARG A 21 1.28 -10.38 20.71
C ARG A 21 2.55 -9.93 19.99
N LEU A 22 2.80 -8.62 19.90
CA LEU A 22 4.00 -8.07 19.27
C LEU A 22 5.34 -8.48 19.92
N GLY A 23 5.29 -9.08 21.12
CA GLY A 23 6.46 -9.66 21.79
C GLY A 23 6.72 -11.12 21.44
N ASP A 24 5.79 -11.79 20.75
CA ASP A 24 5.94 -13.19 20.38
C ASP A 24 7.07 -13.34 19.34
N PRO A 25 7.92 -14.38 19.45
CA PRO A 25 9.03 -14.60 18.52
C PRO A 25 8.54 -14.78 17.07
N ASP A 26 7.32 -15.27 16.89
CA ASP A 26 6.71 -15.53 15.59
C ASP A 26 5.97 -14.31 15.02
N ALA A 27 5.78 -13.24 15.81
CA ALA A 27 5.00 -12.07 15.39
C ALA A 27 5.62 -11.39 14.15
N VAL A 28 6.96 -11.31 14.08
CA VAL A 28 7.66 -10.74 12.92
C VAL A 28 7.37 -11.55 11.65
N GLY A 29 7.40 -12.89 11.75
CA GLY A 29 7.10 -13.79 10.63
C GLY A 29 5.64 -13.67 10.18
N ALA A 30 4.71 -13.70 11.13
CA ALA A 30 3.28 -13.56 10.83
C ALA A 30 2.93 -12.21 10.18
N VAL A 31 3.51 -11.10 10.65
CA VAL A 31 3.33 -9.79 9.98
C VAL A 31 3.94 -9.81 8.58
N GLN A 32 5.08 -10.50 8.40
CA GLN A 32 5.73 -10.60 7.10
C GLN A 32 4.89 -11.39 6.08
N ASP A 33 4.23 -12.47 6.51
CA ASP A 33 3.30 -13.23 5.66
C ASP A 33 2.11 -12.39 5.23
N LEU A 34 1.55 -11.59 6.13
CA LEU A 34 0.49 -10.63 5.81
C LEU A 34 0.96 -9.56 4.82
N ILE A 35 2.19 -9.06 4.93
CA ILE A 35 2.78 -8.13 3.95
C ILE A 35 2.87 -8.78 2.57
N TYR A 36 3.27 -10.06 2.49
CA TYR A 36 3.33 -10.77 1.21
C TYR A 36 1.95 -10.94 0.60
N LEU A 37 0.95 -11.30 1.40
CA LEU A 37 -0.43 -11.42 0.95
C LEU A 37 -0.96 -10.09 0.40
N VAL A 38 -0.86 -8.99 1.17
CA VAL A 38 -1.33 -7.67 0.73
C VAL A 38 -0.59 -7.20 -0.53
N ARG A 39 0.71 -7.48 -0.67
CA ARG A 39 1.45 -7.17 -1.90
C ARG A 39 0.96 -7.97 -3.10
N ALA A 40 0.58 -9.24 -2.92
CA ALA A 40 0.00 -10.05 -3.97
C ALA A 40 -1.35 -9.46 -4.42
N GLU A 41 -2.22 -9.12 -3.47
CA GLU A 41 -3.52 -8.48 -3.73
C GLU A 41 -3.37 -7.15 -4.47
N ILE A 42 -2.40 -6.31 -4.11
CA ILE A 42 -2.11 -5.07 -4.85
C ILE A 42 -1.82 -5.35 -6.33
N ARG A 43 -1.03 -6.39 -6.62
CA ARG A 43 -0.68 -6.73 -8.01
C ARG A 43 -1.87 -7.26 -8.79
N VAL A 44 -2.68 -8.11 -8.16
CA VAL A 44 -3.91 -8.63 -8.77
C VAL A 44 -4.88 -7.48 -9.06
N ASN A 45 -5.11 -6.60 -8.08
CA ASN A 45 -5.98 -5.44 -8.25
C ASN A 45 -5.47 -4.48 -9.34
N ALA A 46 -4.15 -4.27 -9.45
CA ALA A 46 -3.57 -3.47 -10.53
C ALA A 46 -3.83 -4.08 -11.91
N ALA A 47 -3.80 -5.42 -12.04
CA ALA A 47 -4.13 -6.10 -13.29
C ALA A 47 -5.62 -5.93 -13.64
N HIS A 48 -6.53 -6.12 -12.66
CA HIS A 48 -7.96 -5.89 -12.86
C HIS A 48 -8.27 -4.44 -13.25
N PHE A 49 -7.60 -3.47 -12.64
CA PHE A 49 -7.77 -2.06 -12.97
C PHE A 49 -7.31 -1.77 -14.42
N ALA A 50 -6.15 -2.29 -14.84
CA ALA A 50 -5.68 -2.14 -16.22
C ALA A 50 -6.64 -2.78 -17.24
N GLU A 51 -7.24 -3.93 -16.90
CA GLU A 51 -8.27 -4.56 -17.71
C GLU A 51 -9.54 -3.69 -17.79
N ALA A 52 -10.02 -3.16 -16.67
CA ALA A 52 -11.17 -2.28 -16.62
C ALA A 52 -10.95 -0.99 -17.42
N GLU A 53 -9.76 -0.38 -17.36
CA GLU A 53 -9.39 0.78 -18.18
C GLU A 53 -9.43 0.46 -19.68
N ALA A 54 -8.92 -0.71 -20.09
CA ALA A 54 -8.97 -1.15 -21.48
C ALA A 54 -10.42 -1.35 -21.95
N GLN A 55 -11.27 -1.98 -21.12
CA GLN A 55 -12.69 -2.17 -21.41
C GLN A 55 -13.43 -0.82 -21.50
N LEU A 56 -13.15 0.11 -20.59
CA LEU A 56 -13.69 1.47 -20.61
C LEU A 56 -13.33 2.24 -21.88
N ALA A 57 -12.09 2.13 -22.35
CA ALA A 57 -11.66 2.78 -23.59
C ALA A 57 -12.48 2.28 -24.79
N VAL A 58 -12.72 0.96 -24.86
CA VAL A 58 -13.55 0.34 -25.91
C VAL A 58 -15.02 0.75 -25.77
N ALA A 59 -15.59 0.68 -24.57
CA ALA A 59 -16.98 1.05 -24.30
C ALA A 59 -17.24 2.53 -24.61
N ARG A 60 -16.33 3.42 -24.20
CA ARG A 60 -16.39 4.86 -24.50
C ARG A 60 -16.42 5.11 -25.99
N ARG A 61 -15.55 4.43 -26.75
CA ARG A 61 -15.53 4.55 -28.21
C ARG A 61 -16.86 4.12 -28.83
N ARG A 62 -17.36 2.93 -28.47
CA ARG A 62 -18.64 2.40 -28.98
C ARG A 62 -19.85 3.27 -28.63
N TYR A 63 -19.81 3.89 -27.45
CA TYR A 63 -20.85 4.81 -27.01
C TYR A 63 -20.82 6.12 -27.81
N LEU A 64 -19.64 6.68 -28.05
CA LEU A 64 -19.49 7.88 -28.90
C LEU A 64 -19.90 7.62 -30.35
N GLU A 65 -19.55 6.45 -30.90
CA GLU A 65 -20.00 6.01 -32.23
C GLU A 65 -21.54 5.95 -32.29
N ALA A 66 -22.18 5.35 -31.29
CA ALA A 66 -23.65 5.28 -31.19
C ALA A 66 -24.31 6.67 -31.08
N LEU A 67 -23.72 7.56 -30.28
CA LEU A 67 -24.19 8.94 -30.12
C LEU A 67 -24.14 9.70 -31.44
N LEU A 68 -23.06 9.54 -32.20
CA LEU A 68 -22.91 10.17 -33.50
C LEU A 68 -23.93 9.61 -34.51
N GLU A 69 -24.11 8.29 -34.56
CA GLU A 69 -25.10 7.64 -35.42
C GLU A 69 -26.52 8.12 -35.10
N ALA A 70 -26.88 8.18 -33.81
CA ALA A 70 -28.18 8.68 -33.38
C ALA A 70 -28.39 10.16 -33.74
N ALA A 71 -27.37 11.00 -33.54
CA ALA A 71 -27.44 12.42 -33.92
C ALA A 71 -27.60 12.61 -35.43
N LEU A 72 -26.88 11.82 -36.24
CA LEU A 72 -27.01 11.84 -37.70
C LEU A 72 -28.36 11.30 -38.17
N ALA A 73 -28.93 10.29 -37.50
CA ALA A 73 -30.26 9.78 -37.80
C ALA A 73 -31.32 10.85 -37.50
N LEU A 74 -31.21 11.54 -36.37
CA LEU A 74 -32.10 12.64 -35.98
C LEU A 74 -32.04 13.79 -36.99
N ALA A 75 -30.84 14.19 -37.42
CA ALA A 75 -30.64 15.25 -38.42
C ALA A 75 -31.21 14.88 -39.81
N ARG A 76 -31.35 13.59 -40.12
CA ARG A 76 -32.01 13.10 -41.35
C ARG A 76 -33.53 12.96 -41.19
N ALA A 77 -34.02 12.87 -39.96
CA ALA A 77 -35.41 12.65 -39.61
C ALA A 77 -36.20 13.94 -39.35
N GLU A 78 -35.67 15.12 -39.72
CA GLU A 78 -36.32 16.43 -39.56
C GLU A 78 -37.73 16.54 -40.20
N ASP A 79 -38.22 15.53 -40.93
CA ASP A 79 -39.56 15.49 -41.54
C ASP A 79 -40.63 14.65 -40.80
N ASP A 80 -40.31 13.91 -39.73
CA ASP A 80 -41.33 13.13 -38.99
C ASP A 80 -41.22 13.33 -37.48
N VAL A 81 -42.06 14.24 -36.97
CA VAL A 81 -42.23 14.58 -35.54
C VAL A 81 -43.00 13.45 -34.85
N ALA A 82 -42.38 12.29 -34.72
CA ALA A 82 -42.90 11.18 -33.91
C ALA A 82 -41.77 10.21 -33.47
N ALA A 83 -40.71 10.72 -32.85
CA ALA A 83 -39.73 9.88 -32.15
C ALA A 83 -39.63 10.30 -30.68
N GLY A 84 -40.78 10.22 -30.00
CA GLY A 84 -40.84 10.22 -28.54
C GLY A 84 -40.64 8.79 -28.03
N ASP A 85 -39.43 8.25 -28.16
CA ASP A 85 -38.88 7.29 -27.20
C ASP A 85 -37.36 7.28 -27.39
N GLY A 86 -36.59 7.30 -26.30
CA GLY A 86 -35.13 7.29 -26.35
C GLY A 86 -34.63 6.08 -27.14
N ASN A 87 -33.50 6.20 -27.83
CA ASN A 87 -32.91 5.04 -28.52
C ASN A 87 -32.50 4.01 -27.45
N PRO A 88 -33.20 2.86 -27.32
CA PRO A 88 -32.96 1.91 -26.23
C PRO A 88 -31.57 1.27 -26.32
N GLU A 89 -31.00 1.21 -27.53
CA GLU A 89 -29.62 0.76 -27.74
C GLU A 89 -28.59 1.76 -27.20
N LEU A 90 -28.86 3.06 -27.34
CA LEU A 90 -28.03 4.11 -26.77
C LEU A 90 -28.03 4.06 -25.24
N ASP A 91 -29.21 3.86 -24.65
CA ASP A 91 -29.38 3.74 -23.20
C ASP A 91 -28.70 2.48 -22.64
N ALA A 92 -28.81 1.34 -23.34
CA ALA A 92 -28.09 0.11 -22.99
C ALA A 92 -26.56 0.30 -23.05
N ARG A 93 -26.05 0.97 -24.08
CA ARG A 93 -24.60 1.27 -24.20
C ARG A 93 -24.14 2.24 -23.11
N ARG A 94 -24.97 3.22 -22.73
CA ARG A 94 -24.70 4.15 -21.63
C ARG A 94 -24.62 3.42 -20.28
N ALA A 95 -25.58 2.54 -20.00
CA ALA A 95 -25.60 1.73 -18.78
C ALA A 95 -24.35 0.84 -18.67
N ALA A 96 -24.01 0.12 -19.75
CA ALA A 96 -22.81 -0.72 -19.79
C ALA A 96 -21.51 0.07 -19.56
N TYR A 97 -21.43 1.30 -20.07
CA TYR A 97 -20.29 2.19 -19.80
C TYR A 97 -20.24 2.63 -18.33
N ALA A 98 -21.40 2.95 -17.73
CA ALA A 98 -21.48 3.34 -16.32
C ALA A 98 -21.06 2.20 -15.38
N ASP A 99 -21.54 0.98 -15.63
CA ASP A 99 -21.17 -0.20 -14.82
C ASP A 99 -19.65 -0.46 -14.84
N LEU A 100 -19.02 -0.33 -16.01
CA LEU A 100 -17.56 -0.46 -16.15
C LEU A 100 -16.81 0.65 -15.42
N LEU A 101 -17.37 1.87 -15.40
CA LEU A 101 -16.78 3.01 -14.71
C LEU A 101 -16.83 2.81 -13.19
N ASP A 102 -17.97 2.35 -12.68
CA ASP A 102 -18.15 2.03 -11.28
C ASP A 102 -17.19 0.90 -10.83
N GLY A 103 -17.01 -0.13 -11.67
CA GLY A 103 -16.01 -1.17 -11.44
C GLY A 103 -14.57 -0.64 -11.34
N ALA A 104 -14.18 0.28 -12.24
CA ALA A 104 -12.85 0.90 -12.21
C ALA A 104 -12.66 1.80 -10.98
N CYS A 105 -13.69 2.59 -10.61
CA CYS A 105 -13.69 3.39 -9.39
C CYS A 105 -13.51 2.51 -8.14
N HIS A 106 -14.26 1.40 -8.06
CA HIS A 106 -14.16 0.46 -6.96
C HIS A 106 -12.77 -0.18 -6.85
N ALA A 107 -12.16 -0.57 -7.97
CA ALA A 107 -10.79 -1.10 -7.99
C ALA A 107 -9.76 -0.05 -7.49
N LEU A 108 -9.97 1.24 -7.78
CA LEU A 108 -9.12 2.32 -7.30
C LEU A 108 -9.26 2.54 -5.78
N GLU A 109 -10.49 2.52 -5.25
CA GLU A 109 -10.75 2.56 -3.82
C GLU A 109 -10.08 1.39 -3.09
N LEU A 110 -10.22 0.17 -3.62
CA LEU A 110 -9.56 -1.02 -3.07
C LEU A 110 -8.03 -0.88 -3.09
N HIS A 111 -7.47 -0.28 -4.14
CA HIS A 111 -6.03 -0.03 -4.22
C HIS A 111 -5.55 0.89 -3.08
N LEU A 112 -6.30 1.94 -2.77
CA LEU A 112 -5.99 2.85 -1.66
C LEU A 112 -6.04 2.14 -0.31
N VAL A 113 -7.08 1.32 -0.08
CA VAL A 113 -7.22 0.50 1.13
C VAL A 113 -6.04 -0.45 1.29
N LEU A 114 -5.66 -1.17 0.23
CA LEU A 114 -4.53 -2.11 0.27
C LEU A 114 -3.20 -1.39 0.51
N ARG A 115 -2.99 -0.23 -0.10
CA ARG A 115 -1.77 0.58 0.10
C ARG A 115 -1.65 1.06 1.54
N GLN A 116 -2.73 1.60 2.10
CA GLN A 116 -2.76 2.05 3.49
C GLN A 116 -2.52 0.89 4.47
N ALA A 117 -3.09 -0.28 4.19
CA ALA A 117 -2.85 -1.50 4.97
C ALA A 117 -1.37 -1.92 4.89
N LEU A 118 -0.75 -1.87 3.70
CA LEU A 118 0.67 -2.17 3.53
C LEU A 118 1.56 -1.21 4.34
N GLU A 119 1.28 0.09 4.30
CA GLU A 119 2.02 1.10 5.08
C GLU A 119 1.93 0.80 6.59
N PHE A 120 0.73 0.48 7.08
CA PHE A 120 0.53 0.09 8.47
C PHE A 120 1.30 -1.19 8.84
N LEU A 121 1.20 -2.25 8.02
CA LEU A 121 1.88 -3.52 8.28
C LEU A 121 3.41 -3.37 8.29
N LEU A 122 3.98 -2.47 7.49
CA LEU A 122 5.41 -2.15 7.52
C LEU A 122 5.82 -1.52 8.86
N VAL A 123 5.01 -0.59 9.38
CA VAL A 123 5.23 0.00 10.72
C VAL A 123 5.08 -1.07 11.81
N LEU A 124 4.07 -1.93 11.69
CA LEU A 124 3.82 -3.02 12.63
C LEU A 124 4.99 -4.02 12.66
N ARG A 125 5.53 -4.39 11.49
CA ARG A 125 6.72 -5.24 11.38
C ARG A 125 7.93 -4.60 12.05
N ALA A 126 8.16 -3.32 11.81
CA ALA A 126 9.24 -2.58 12.44
C ALA A 126 9.10 -2.55 13.96
N ALA A 127 7.88 -2.35 14.47
CA ALA A 127 7.59 -2.38 15.90
C ALA A 127 7.81 -3.77 16.52
N ALA A 128 7.34 -4.84 15.85
CA ALA A 128 7.55 -6.22 16.29
C ALA A 128 9.04 -6.55 16.35
N TYR A 129 9.80 -6.16 15.32
CA TYR A 129 11.24 -6.41 15.26
C TYR A 129 12.03 -5.62 16.31
N ALA A 130 11.69 -4.34 16.49
CA ALA A 130 12.28 -3.51 17.54
C ALA A 130 11.99 -4.09 18.93
N ARG A 131 10.77 -4.60 19.17
CA ARG A 131 10.39 -5.21 20.44
C ARG A 131 11.10 -6.54 20.70
N ALA A 132 11.24 -7.37 19.68
CA ALA A 132 12.01 -8.63 19.76
C ALA A 132 13.50 -8.38 20.06
N ARG A 133 14.07 -7.28 19.55
CA ARG A 133 15.50 -6.94 19.74
C ARG A 133 15.80 -6.00 20.89
N ALA A 134 14.80 -5.33 21.46
CA ALA A 134 14.96 -4.44 22.60
C ALA A 134 15.71 -5.10 23.79
N PRO A 135 15.49 -6.38 24.13
CA PRO A 135 16.24 -7.04 25.20
C PRO A 135 17.74 -7.23 24.91
N LEU A 136 18.16 -7.17 23.64
CA LEU A 136 19.55 -7.34 23.22
C LEU A 136 20.33 -6.02 23.27
N LEU A 137 19.65 -4.89 23.35
CA LEU A 137 20.25 -3.56 23.38
C LEU A 137 21.31 -3.37 24.48
N PRO A 138 21.09 -3.80 25.73
CA PRO A 138 22.11 -3.67 26.77
C PRO A 138 23.38 -4.45 26.45
N GLY A 139 23.24 -5.66 25.87
CA GLY A 139 24.36 -6.51 25.48
C GLY A 139 25.16 -5.93 24.30
N VAL A 140 24.47 -5.39 23.29
CA VAL A 140 25.12 -4.71 22.14
C VAL A 140 25.87 -3.45 22.58
N LEU A 141 25.27 -2.65 23.46
CA LEU A 141 25.92 -1.47 24.03
C LEU A 141 27.13 -1.85 24.89
N ALA A 142 27.03 -2.91 25.70
CA ALA A 142 28.14 -3.41 26.49
C ALA A 142 29.29 -3.94 25.62
N ALA A 143 28.98 -4.67 24.55
CA ALA A 143 29.99 -5.16 23.60
C ALA A 143 30.67 -4.01 22.86
N ALA A 144 29.91 -2.99 22.43
CA ALA A 144 30.45 -1.80 21.80
C ALA A 144 31.35 -1.00 22.77
N ALA A 145 30.94 -0.86 24.04
CA ALA A 145 31.74 -0.22 25.08
C ALA A 145 33.03 -1.01 25.38
N ALA A 146 32.97 -2.35 25.41
CA ALA A 146 34.13 -3.20 25.60
C ALA A 146 35.12 -3.12 24.42
N ALA A 147 34.62 -3.21 23.19
CA ALA A 147 35.44 -3.03 21.98
C ALA A 147 36.10 -1.65 21.96
N TYR A 148 35.37 -0.62 22.38
CA TYR A 148 35.87 0.74 22.51
C TYR A 148 36.97 0.84 23.59
N ALA A 149 36.78 0.25 24.76
CA ALA A 149 37.79 0.22 25.82
C ALA A 149 39.08 -0.48 25.37
N ILE A 150 38.96 -1.59 24.63
CA ILE A 150 40.10 -2.31 24.04
C ILE A 150 40.84 -1.43 23.02
N ALA A 151 40.12 -0.74 22.13
CA ALA A 151 40.71 0.14 21.14
C ALA A 151 41.40 1.38 21.79
N TYR A 152 40.81 1.94 22.83
CA TYR A 152 41.39 3.05 23.60
C TYR A 152 42.69 2.61 24.32
N ALA A 153 42.67 1.45 24.97
CA ALA A 153 43.84 0.87 25.62
C ALA A 153 44.96 0.55 24.60
N ALA A 154 44.61 -0.02 23.44
CA ALA A 154 45.58 -0.35 22.38
C ALA A 154 46.22 0.89 21.74
N THR A 155 45.58 2.05 21.81
CA THR A 155 46.08 3.32 21.24
C THR A 155 46.74 4.23 22.29
N GLY A 156 46.95 3.74 23.52
CA GLY A 156 47.58 4.52 24.58
C GLY A 156 46.80 5.77 24.98
N GLY A 157 45.48 5.77 24.75
CA GLY A 157 44.59 6.89 25.08
C GLY A 157 44.51 8.03 24.06
N ALA A 158 45.08 7.86 22.87
CA ALA A 158 45.16 8.93 21.86
C ALA A 158 43.84 9.19 21.09
N VAL A 159 42.89 8.26 21.08
CA VAL A 159 41.68 8.37 20.25
C VAL A 159 40.43 8.70 21.09
N VAL A 160 40.08 9.99 21.15
CA VAL A 160 38.79 10.47 21.67
C VAL A 160 37.77 10.48 20.52
N PRO A 161 36.51 10.05 20.72
CA PRO A 161 35.59 9.88 19.61
C PRO A 161 35.04 11.24 19.17
N ARG A 162 35.16 11.56 17.88
CA ARG A 162 34.45 12.68 17.23
C ARG A 162 32.97 12.33 17.07
N ALA A 163 32.09 13.34 17.08
CA ALA A 163 30.63 13.21 16.90
C ALA A 163 30.21 12.30 15.71
N ALA A 164 31.03 12.20 14.66
CA ALA A 164 30.83 11.29 13.54
C ALA A 164 30.80 9.79 13.93
N SER A 165 31.46 9.37 15.02
CA SER A 165 31.43 7.98 15.48
C SER A 165 30.11 7.65 16.20
N LEU A 166 29.52 8.60 16.94
CA LEU A 166 28.20 8.44 17.56
C LEU A 166 27.10 8.32 16.51
N VAL A 167 27.17 9.10 15.42
CA VAL A 167 26.23 8.99 14.30
C VAL A 167 26.33 7.61 13.63
N ARG A 168 27.55 7.08 13.41
CA ARG A 168 27.72 5.72 12.87
C ARG A 168 27.17 4.64 13.79
N VAL A 169 27.38 4.77 15.11
CA VAL A 169 26.84 3.82 16.08
C VAL A 169 25.32 3.89 16.11
N ALA A 170 24.72 5.09 16.09
CA ALA A 170 23.27 5.26 16.02
C ALA A 170 22.67 4.69 14.73
N VAL A 171 23.32 4.89 13.58
CA VAL A 171 22.92 4.29 12.29
C VAL A 171 23.01 2.77 12.35
N LEU A 172 24.10 2.20 12.88
CA LEU A 172 24.24 0.74 13.04
C LEU A 172 23.19 0.17 13.99
N LEU A 173 22.88 0.88 15.07
CA LEU A 173 21.83 0.51 16.02
C LEU A 173 20.44 0.55 15.35
N MET A 174 20.17 1.56 14.53
CA MET A 174 18.96 1.63 13.72
C MET A 174 18.93 0.49 12.69
N CYS A 175 20.00 0.23 11.95
CA CYS A 175 20.07 -0.91 11.03
C CYS A 175 19.86 -2.26 11.76
N PHE A 176 20.42 -2.41 12.96
CA PHE A 176 20.23 -3.60 13.80
C PHE A 176 18.81 -3.71 14.38
N LEU A 177 18.19 -2.61 14.76
CA LEU A 177 16.83 -2.57 15.32
C LEU A 177 15.72 -2.59 14.28
N PHE A 178 16.02 -2.29 13.01
CA PHE A 178 15.03 -2.26 11.94
C PHE A 178 15.30 -3.30 10.84
N GLY A 179 16.42 -4.04 10.92
CA GLY A 179 16.67 -5.18 10.05
C GLY A 179 16.89 -4.82 8.58
N PHE A 180 17.39 -3.61 8.28
CA PHE A 180 17.62 -3.10 6.92
C PHE A 180 18.57 -3.94 6.04
N LEU A 181 19.15 -5.03 6.55
CA LEU A 181 20.07 -5.94 5.87
C LEU A 181 19.53 -7.36 5.62
N GLY A 182 18.24 -7.63 5.83
CA GLY A 182 17.61 -8.95 5.65
C GLY A 182 16.44 -8.96 4.68
#